data_AF-A0A7J6R512-F1
#
_entry.id   AF-A0A7J6R512-F1
#
_cell.length_a   1.000
_cell.length_b   1.000
_cell.length_c   1.000
_cell.angle_alpha   90.00
_cell.angle_beta   90.00
_cell.angle_gamma   90.00
#
_symmetry.space_group_name_H-M   'P 1'
#
loop_
_entity.id
_entity.type
_entity.pdbx_description
1 polymer ?
#
loop_
_entity_poly.entity_id
_entity_poly.type
_entity_poly.pdbx_seq_one_letter_code
_entity_poly.pdbx_strand_id
1 'polypeptide(L)'
;MTVPESAATKKTREPADRQRPDSDAAASSSTAGVLRGLPPIEVPIPLTVRIPSFETKSALMGLNYTTYNIKVDDFGRPHSVNRRFDDFVKFHDHISSLPYHRREGGRRESEGLDQQPAAATLGSIRSPSGDPLIPALPPKQMFGSTLPAVVEERRPALELILHRATRRAEVLYFDTTDALWRLLELPPGCAAVCRFLTPSGQRSCQCMQDLSGLLDPGKEKEQYRLKHEAVLKCVLNVVDSEARGMISLPPAAFASVMDVLHFIVSDGSPERRHGSSKDPREMFVSEGGILTLLRVLAREGTADATANGDVVVLPRGKRTTPAAATDNNTATVRIDQVKRVLNGLIQASGEAFSTLLLHTLQAHDGIAVISEELLPVSKIHLHDTIAKLLWLSFDDDVQGCLLGHPRGLDLLGSLFASPFPSTRVICGLILATLASAERLDDVTLLSKIDSGLWQLLTTELLPSESLSSSARVPGAMLSSLTRTPGCLARVAQCLGGASSQTVKGFACWVLSGSSSSLRPDTQLSKTIVGAAEGLILQSKDLDPTINGLVAQLLLRFRKDGMRTLRSTPGECVAVDESLRSALHDHIVARRARNGQDAEQQESYLSSLVTECDARRDAVNKAVVPAEMN
;
A
#
# COMPACT_ATOMS: atom_id res chain seq x y z
N MET A 1 25.82 39.64 -59.43
CA MET A 1 25.80 39.01 -58.09
C MET A 1 25.26 37.60 -58.29
N THR A 2 26.20 36.66 -58.42
CA THR A 2 26.00 35.24 -58.69
C THR A 2 26.19 34.49 -57.37
N VAL A 3 25.26 33.61 -57.02
CA VAL A 3 25.32 32.73 -55.84
C VAL A 3 25.57 31.30 -56.33
N PRO A 4 26.52 30.54 -55.75
CA PRO A 4 26.91 29.23 -56.27
C PRO A 4 26.11 28.06 -55.67
N GLU A 5 26.10 26.99 -56.47
CA GLU A 5 25.62 25.64 -56.19
C GLU A 5 26.31 24.98 -54.98
N SER A 6 25.54 24.18 -54.23
CA SER A 6 26.03 23.28 -53.18
C SER A 6 25.72 21.82 -53.57
N ALA A 7 26.79 21.02 -53.56
CA ALA A 7 26.88 19.65 -54.03
C ALA A 7 26.04 18.63 -53.22
N ALA A 8 25.45 17.68 -53.95
CA ALA A 8 24.81 16.48 -53.43
C ALA A 8 25.84 15.36 -53.19
N THR A 9 25.93 14.85 -51.96
CA THR A 9 26.68 13.63 -51.64
C THR A 9 25.78 12.41 -51.73
N LYS A 10 26.13 11.53 -52.68
CA LYS A 10 25.47 10.26 -52.98
C LYS A 10 25.95 9.19 -51.99
N LYS A 11 25.11 8.79 -51.04
CA LYS A 11 25.41 7.75 -50.05
C LYS A 11 24.96 6.38 -50.60
N THR A 12 25.93 5.56 -50.96
CA THR A 12 25.79 4.17 -51.42
C THR A 12 25.19 3.32 -50.29
N ARG A 13 24.14 2.54 -50.61
CA ARG A 13 23.37 1.72 -49.68
C ARG A 13 23.72 0.25 -49.94
N GLU A 14 24.46 -0.37 -49.01
CA GLU A 14 24.65 -1.83 -48.97
C GLU A 14 23.37 -2.53 -48.50
N PRO A 15 23.06 -3.73 -49.01
CA PRO A 15 21.94 -4.54 -48.54
C PRO A 15 22.36 -5.35 -47.30
N ALA A 16 21.77 -5.03 -46.15
CA ALA A 16 21.89 -5.84 -44.94
C ALA A 16 20.94 -7.04 -45.04
N ASP A 17 21.52 -8.24 -44.99
CA ASP A 17 20.83 -9.52 -44.81
C ASP A 17 19.95 -9.49 -43.55
N ARG A 18 18.64 -9.70 -43.76
CA ARG A 18 17.66 -9.90 -42.69
C ARG A 18 17.59 -11.40 -42.37
N GLN A 19 18.35 -11.84 -41.36
CA GLN A 19 18.03 -13.08 -40.66
C GLN A 19 16.78 -12.85 -39.79
N ARG A 20 15.75 -13.68 -40.00
CA ARG A 20 14.53 -13.75 -39.16
C ARG A 20 14.86 -14.43 -37.83
N PRO A 21 14.50 -13.86 -36.67
CA PRO A 21 14.55 -14.57 -35.40
C PRO A 21 13.24 -15.35 -35.21
N ASP A 22 13.21 -16.61 -35.62
CA ASP A 22 12.04 -17.50 -35.44
C ASP A 22 12.11 -18.33 -34.14
N SER A 23 12.97 -17.99 -33.17
CA SER A 23 13.20 -18.81 -31.96
C SER A 23 12.49 -18.39 -30.66
N ASP A 24 11.83 -17.23 -30.59
CA ASP A 24 11.28 -16.71 -29.32
C ASP A 24 9.78 -17.03 -29.08
N ALA A 25 9.09 -17.63 -30.05
CA ALA A 25 7.65 -17.90 -29.94
C ALA A 25 7.30 -19.11 -29.04
N ALA A 26 8.28 -19.94 -28.65
CA ALA A 26 8.02 -21.15 -27.86
C ALA A 26 7.99 -20.91 -26.33
N ALA A 27 8.59 -19.83 -25.83
CA ALA A 27 8.66 -19.54 -24.38
C ALA A 27 7.40 -18.86 -23.83
N SER A 28 6.57 -18.25 -24.68
CA SER A 28 5.36 -17.53 -24.26
C SER A 28 4.17 -18.45 -23.92
N SER A 29 4.22 -19.74 -24.29
CA SER A 29 3.13 -20.69 -24.05
C SER A 29 3.04 -21.23 -22.61
N SER A 30 4.08 -21.11 -21.77
CA SER A 30 4.08 -21.72 -20.42
C SER A 30 3.37 -20.88 -19.35
N THR A 31 3.14 -19.58 -19.59
CA THR A 31 2.58 -18.65 -18.60
C THR A 31 1.05 -18.72 -18.47
N ALA A 32 0.35 -19.28 -19.47
CA ALA A 32 -1.11 -19.38 -19.48
C ALA A 32 -1.69 -20.37 -18.44
N GLY A 33 -0.85 -21.19 -17.80
CA GLY A 33 -1.27 -22.18 -16.80
C GLY A 33 -1.33 -21.66 -15.35
N VAL A 34 -0.61 -20.59 -15.03
CA VAL A 34 -0.36 -20.14 -13.65
C VAL A 34 -1.65 -19.75 -12.90
N LEU A 35 -2.66 -19.28 -13.63
CA LEU A 35 -3.83 -18.62 -13.04
C LEU A 35 -5.09 -19.49 -13.00
N ARG A 36 -4.97 -20.78 -13.35
CA ARG A 36 -6.07 -21.75 -13.23
C ARG A 36 -6.46 -22.06 -11.78
N GLY A 37 -5.57 -21.78 -10.82
CA GLY A 37 -5.82 -21.99 -9.39
C GLY A 37 -6.59 -20.86 -8.71
N LEU A 38 -6.89 -19.76 -9.40
CA LEU A 38 -7.64 -18.64 -8.81
C LEU A 38 -9.07 -19.07 -8.47
N PRO A 39 -9.57 -18.77 -7.26
CA PRO A 39 -10.98 -18.93 -6.97
C PRO A 39 -11.76 -17.99 -7.91
N PRO A 40 -12.84 -18.47 -8.56
CA PRO A 40 -13.64 -17.62 -9.43
C PRO A 40 -14.25 -16.51 -8.58
N ILE A 41 -13.94 -15.26 -8.91
CA ILE A 41 -14.68 -14.13 -8.37
C ILE A 41 -15.60 -13.62 -9.46
N GLU A 42 -16.89 -13.74 -9.18
CA GLU A 42 -17.94 -13.15 -9.99
C GLU A 42 -18.04 -11.67 -9.65
N VAL A 43 -17.15 -10.88 -10.23
CA VAL A 43 -17.29 -9.43 -10.22
C VAL A 43 -18.08 -9.02 -11.46
N PRO A 44 -19.24 -8.35 -11.33
CA PRO A 44 -19.97 -7.85 -12.48
C PRO A 44 -19.10 -6.82 -13.21
N ILE A 45 -18.96 -6.99 -14.53
CA ILE A 45 -18.24 -6.04 -15.37
C ILE A 45 -19.09 -4.76 -15.44
N PRO A 46 -18.57 -3.59 -15.01
CA PRO A 46 -19.32 -2.34 -14.94
C PRO A 46 -19.41 -1.67 -16.31
N LEU A 47 -19.92 -2.43 -17.28
CA LEU A 47 -20.17 -2.02 -18.64
C LEU A 47 -21.65 -2.27 -18.94
N THR A 48 -22.44 -1.20 -19.09
CA THR A 48 -23.84 -1.34 -19.48
C THR A 48 -24.07 -0.72 -20.85
N VAL A 49 -24.94 -1.34 -21.65
CA VAL A 49 -25.22 -0.89 -23.01
C VAL A 49 -26.72 -0.80 -23.21
N ARG A 50 -27.22 0.25 -23.86
CA ARG A 50 -28.64 0.43 -24.18
C ARG A 50 -28.82 1.07 -25.55
N ILE A 51 -29.93 0.81 -26.22
CA ILE A 51 -30.29 1.48 -27.47
C ILE A 51 -31.59 2.27 -27.25
N PRO A 52 -31.52 3.48 -26.64
CA PRO A 52 -32.72 4.24 -26.30
C PRO A 52 -33.46 4.82 -27.51
N SER A 53 -32.77 5.05 -28.62
CA SER A 53 -33.37 5.72 -29.78
C SER A 53 -32.65 5.36 -31.08
N PHE A 54 -33.25 5.75 -32.20
CA PHE A 54 -32.66 5.68 -33.52
C PHE A 54 -32.97 6.95 -34.31
N GLU A 55 -32.17 7.21 -35.35
CA GLU A 55 -32.30 8.36 -36.23
C GLU A 55 -32.22 7.88 -37.68
N THR A 56 -33.11 8.37 -38.55
CA THR A 56 -32.98 8.19 -40.00
C THR A 56 -32.21 9.35 -40.57
N LYS A 57 -31.11 9.06 -41.26
CA LYS A 57 -30.23 10.04 -41.90
C LYS A 57 -30.28 9.88 -43.41
N SER A 58 -30.28 11.00 -44.12
CA SER A 58 -30.17 11.02 -45.58
C SER A 58 -28.69 11.08 -45.97
N ALA A 59 -28.25 10.15 -46.83
CA ALA A 59 -26.94 10.19 -47.46
C ALA A 59 -26.98 11.05 -48.74
N LEU A 60 -25.78 11.40 -49.23
CA LEU A 60 -25.61 11.93 -50.58
C LEU A 60 -26.24 10.92 -51.57
N MET A 61 -26.99 11.41 -52.56
CA MET A 61 -27.80 10.61 -53.53
C MET A 61 -29.18 10.13 -53.04
N GLY A 62 -29.72 10.70 -51.95
CA GLY A 62 -31.11 10.43 -51.54
C GLY A 62 -31.35 9.06 -50.91
N LEU A 63 -30.27 8.30 -50.66
CA LEU A 63 -30.36 7.04 -49.92
C LEU A 63 -30.50 7.34 -48.42
N ASN A 64 -31.61 6.92 -47.82
CA ASN A 64 -31.81 7.01 -46.38
C ASN A 64 -31.24 5.77 -45.69
N TYR A 65 -30.62 5.96 -44.52
CA TYR A 65 -30.19 4.87 -43.66
C TYR A 65 -30.55 5.18 -42.21
N THR A 66 -30.79 4.13 -41.42
CA THR A 66 -31.10 4.28 -40.00
C THR A 66 -29.87 3.99 -39.15
N THR A 67 -29.59 4.87 -38.21
CA THR A 67 -28.57 4.69 -37.17
C THR A 67 -29.25 4.50 -35.81
N TYR A 68 -28.76 3.54 -35.05
CA TYR A 68 -29.14 3.31 -33.67
C TYR A 68 -28.19 4.09 -32.76
N ASN A 69 -28.74 4.89 -31.84
CA ASN A 69 -27.96 5.56 -30.81
C ASN A 69 -27.75 4.54 -29.69
N ILE A 70 -26.51 4.06 -29.56
CA ILE A 70 -26.09 3.16 -28.49
C ILE A 70 -25.53 4.02 -27.37
N LYS A 71 -26.15 3.97 -26.20
CA LYS A 71 -25.61 4.54 -24.96
C LYS A 71 -24.84 3.45 -24.21
N VAL A 72 -23.60 3.74 -23.87
CA VAL A 72 -22.73 2.85 -23.10
C VAL A 72 -22.38 3.53 -21.78
N ASP A 73 -22.52 2.84 -20.66
CA ASP A 73 -21.95 3.26 -19.39
C ASP A 73 -20.66 2.48 -19.16
N ASP A 74 -19.52 3.16 -19.32
CA ASP A 74 -18.17 2.63 -19.19
C ASP A 74 -17.64 3.01 -17.81
N PHE A 75 -17.79 2.12 -16.82
CA PHE A 75 -17.29 2.33 -15.45
C PHE A 75 -17.81 3.63 -14.81
N GLY A 76 -19.09 3.94 -15.03
CA GLY A 76 -19.77 5.15 -14.54
C GLY A 76 -19.61 6.38 -15.45
N ARG A 77 -18.91 6.25 -16.59
CA ARG A 77 -18.81 7.31 -17.60
C ARG A 77 -19.73 7.00 -18.79
N PRO A 78 -20.74 7.84 -19.06
CA PRO A 78 -21.61 7.63 -20.20
C PRO A 78 -20.91 8.00 -21.51
N HIS A 79 -21.07 7.14 -22.51
CA HIS A 79 -20.67 7.30 -23.90
C HIS A 79 -21.88 7.09 -24.79
N SER A 80 -21.86 7.70 -25.98
CA SER A 80 -22.91 7.52 -26.98
C SER A 80 -22.28 7.38 -28.36
N VAL A 81 -22.69 6.37 -29.09
CA VAL A 81 -22.20 6.08 -30.45
C VAL A 81 -23.39 5.77 -31.35
N ASN A 82 -23.29 6.19 -32.62
CA ASN A 82 -24.27 5.85 -33.63
C ASN A 82 -23.77 4.72 -34.53
N ARG A 83 -24.57 3.65 -34.68
CA ARG A 83 -24.24 2.50 -35.54
C ARG A 83 -25.37 2.13 -36.46
N ARG A 84 -25.04 1.66 -37.66
CA ARG A 84 -26.01 1.16 -38.63
C ARG A 84 -26.26 -0.32 -38.42
N PHE A 85 -27.37 -0.83 -38.95
CA PHE A 85 -27.67 -2.26 -38.92
C PHE A 85 -26.55 -3.13 -39.52
N ASP A 86 -25.91 -2.68 -40.60
CA ASP A 86 -24.80 -3.43 -41.24
C ASP A 86 -23.56 -3.56 -40.33
N ASP A 87 -23.36 -2.64 -39.37
CA ASP A 87 -22.27 -2.76 -38.39
C ASP A 87 -22.53 -3.93 -37.42
N PHE A 88 -23.80 -4.14 -37.05
CA PHE A 88 -24.24 -5.28 -36.24
C PHE A 88 -24.13 -6.60 -37.01
N VAL A 89 -24.39 -6.61 -38.33
CA VAL A 89 -24.19 -7.81 -39.17
C VAL A 89 -22.72 -8.24 -39.10
N LYS A 90 -21.79 -7.32 -39.38
CA LYS A 90 -20.35 -7.60 -39.33
C LYS A 90 -19.90 -8.07 -37.94
N PHE A 91 -20.40 -7.42 -36.90
CA PHE A 91 -20.12 -7.80 -35.52
C PHE A 91 -20.67 -9.20 -35.20
N HIS A 92 -21.92 -9.49 -35.57
CA HIS A 92 -22.58 -10.78 -35.34
C HIS A 92 -21.87 -11.92 -36.06
N ASP A 93 -21.49 -11.72 -37.32
CA ASP A 93 -20.71 -12.67 -38.12
C ASP A 93 -19.37 -12.97 -37.44
N HIS A 94 -18.67 -11.93 -36.97
CA HIS A 94 -17.40 -12.08 -36.25
C HIS A 94 -17.58 -12.84 -34.93
N ILE A 95 -18.50 -12.42 -34.07
CA ILE A 95 -18.68 -13.12 -32.78
C ILE A 95 -19.17 -14.54 -32.98
N SER A 96 -19.95 -14.85 -34.03
CA SER A 96 -20.39 -16.21 -34.36
C SER A 96 -19.24 -17.09 -34.87
N SER A 97 -18.17 -16.48 -35.40
CA SER A 97 -16.96 -17.18 -35.84
C SER A 97 -15.96 -17.47 -34.70
N LEU A 98 -16.16 -16.88 -33.52
CA LEU A 98 -15.29 -17.12 -32.38
C LEU A 98 -15.33 -18.61 -32.00
N PRO A 99 -14.19 -19.18 -31.56
CA PRO A 99 -14.11 -20.58 -31.21
C PRO A 99 -14.82 -20.84 -29.86
N TYR A 100 -16.15 -20.94 -29.87
CA TYR A 100 -16.93 -21.36 -28.70
C TYR A 100 -16.61 -22.83 -28.39
N HIS A 101 -15.88 -23.05 -27.30
CA HIS A 101 -15.66 -24.33 -26.63
C HIS A 101 -15.85 -25.60 -27.47
N ARG A 102 -14.86 -25.86 -28.34
CA ARG A 102 -14.61 -27.19 -28.94
C ARG A 102 -14.07 -28.22 -27.91
N ARG A 103 -14.42 -28.11 -26.63
CA ARG A 103 -13.85 -28.87 -25.50
C ARG A 103 -14.95 -29.01 -24.43
N GLU A 104 -15.35 -30.18 -23.92
CA GLU A 104 -14.55 -31.35 -23.50
C GLU A 104 -15.31 -32.69 -23.54
N GLY A 105 -16.42 -32.79 -24.28
CA GLY A 105 -17.25 -34.01 -24.29
C GLY A 105 -16.76 -35.18 -25.18
N GLY A 106 -15.81 -34.93 -26.10
CA GLY A 106 -15.56 -35.86 -27.22
C GLY A 106 -14.47 -36.92 -27.03
N ARG A 107 -13.98 -37.19 -25.81
CA ARG A 107 -12.85 -38.13 -25.61
C ARG A 107 -13.13 -39.31 -24.67
N ARG A 108 -14.39 -39.70 -24.48
CA ARG A 108 -14.73 -40.89 -23.66
C ARG A 108 -15.66 -41.94 -24.29
N GLU A 109 -16.12 -41.78 -25.52
CA GLU A 109 -16.99 -42.80 -26.14
C GLU A 109 -16.43 -43.26 -27.49
N SER A 110 -15.43 -44.11 -27.44
CA SER A 110 -15.20 -45.08 -28.50
C SER A 110 -14.43 -46.26 -27.93
N GLU A 111 -15.12 -47.05 -27.12
CA GLU A 111 -14.88 -48.49 -26.99
C GLU A 111 -16.20 -49.18 -26.58
N GLY A 112 -16.88 -49.75 -27.59
CA GLY A 112 -17.84 -50.85 -27.44
C GLY A 112 -19.30 -50.50 -27.16
N LEU A 113 -20.17 -50.58 -28.18
CA LEU A 113 -21.26 -51.56 -28.29
C LEU A 113 -22.30 -51.17 -29.36
N ASP A 114 -22.90 -52.21 -29.91
CA ASP A 114 -23.62 -52.30 -31.18
C ASP A 114 -24.93 -51.48 -31.32
N GLN A 115 -25.11 -50.98 -32.55
CA GLN A 115 -26.32 -51.00 -33.38
C GLN A 115 -27.71 -50.71 -32.75
N GLN A 116 -28.29 -49.55 -33.10
CA GLN A 116 -29.72 -49.46 -33.46
C GLN A 116 -30.03 -48.20 -34.30
N PRO A 117 -30.71 -48.30 -35.46
CA PRO A 117 -31.10 -47.14 -36.27
C PRO A 117 -32.47 -46.61 -35.81
N ALA A 118 -32.50 -45.42 -35.19
CA ALA A 118 -33.73 -44.72 -34.84
C ALA A 118 -34.08 -43.61 -35.84
N ALA A 119 -35.38 -43.51 -36.10
CA ALA A 119 -36.03 -42.80 -37.19
C ALA A 119 -35.75 -41.28 -37.28
N ALA A 120 -35.62 -40.82 -38.54
CA ALA A 120 -35.59 -39.42 -38.92
C ALA A 120 -36.91 -38.71 -38.57
N THR A 121 -36.88 -37.84 -37.56
CA THR A 121 -37.97 -36.90 -37.29
C THR A 121 -37.65 -35.56 -37.95
N LEU A 122 -38.32 -35.29 -39.08
CA LEU A 122 -38.38 -33.98 -39.73
C LEU A 122 -39.14 -32.98 -38.84
N GLY A 123 -38.62 -31.76 -38.66
CA GLY A 123 -39.46 -30.64 -38.23
C GLY A 123 -38.86 -29.57 -37.32
N SER A 124 -37.56 -29.59 -36.99
CA SER A 124 -36.94 -28.47 -36.25
C SER A 124 -36.11 -27.62 -37.19
N ILE A 125 -36.68 -26.49 -37.65
CA ILE A 125 -35.92 -25.39 -38.27
C ILE A 125 -35.02 -24.80 -37.18
N ARG A 126 -33.86 -25.41 -36.96
CA ARG A 126 -32.78 -24.81 -36.17
C ARG A 126 -32.19 -23.71 -37.03
N SER A 127 -32.19 -22.47 -36.53
CA SER A 127 -31.38 -21.40 -37.12
C SER A 127 -29.96 -21.91 -37.35
N PRO A 128 -29.32 -21.64 -38.50
CA PRO A 128 -27.99 -22.16 -38.82
C PRO A 128 -26.90 -21.75 -37.82
N SER A 129 -27.16 -20.77 -36.96
CA SER A 129 -26.25 -20.42 -35.87
C SER A 129 -26.29 -21.40 -34.70
N GLY A 130 -27.43 -22.10 -34.42
CA GLY A 130 -27.58 -23.20 -33.45
C GLY A 130 -27.12 -22.97 -32.00
N ASP A 131 -26.43 -21.87 -31.73
CA ASP A 131 -25.70 -21.60 -30.53
C ASP A 131 -26.64 -20.87 -29.57
N PRO A 132 -27.02 -21.49 -28.43
CA PRO A 132 -27.91 -20.85 -27.46
C PRO A 132 -27.32 -19.58 -26.84
N LEU A 133 -26.06 -19.25 -27.15
CA LEU A 133 -25.28 -18.24 -26.45
C LEU A 133 -25.33 -16.84 -27.09
N ILE A 134 -25.59 -16.73 -28.40
CA ILE A 134 -25.76 -15.45 -29.12
C ILE A 134 -27.15 -15.39 -29.76
N PRO A 135 -28.00 -14.39 -29.42
CA PRO A 135 -29.29 -14.22 -30.07
C PRO A 135 -29.17 -14.10 -31.59
N ALA A 136 -30.14 -14.64 -32.32
CA ALA A 136 -30.19 -14.48 -33.78
C ALA A 136 -30.35 -13.00 -34.15
N LEU A 137 -29.62 -12.57 -35.18
CA LEU A 137 -29.76 -11.23 -35.73
C LEU A 137 -31.16 -11.11 -36.40
N PRO A 138 -31.90 -10.00 -36.20
CA PRO A 138 -33.17 -9.82 -36.89
C PRO A 138 -32.96 -9.76 -38.41
N PRO A 139 -33.93 -10.20 -39.23
CA PRO A 139 -33.73 -10.39 -40.66
C PRO A 139 -33.42 -9.07 -41.39
N LYS A 140 -32.47 -9.13 -42.31
CA LYS A 140 -32.17 -8.03 -43.23
C LYS A 140 -33.31 -7.89 -44.24
N GLN A 141 -34.09 -6.81 -44.11
CA GLN A 141 -35.18 -6.51 -45.03
C GLN A 141 -34.63 -5.77 -46.25
N MET A 142 -34.93 -6.30 -47.44
CA MET A 142 -34.49 -5.73 -48.73
C MET A 142 -35.26 -4.46 -49.10
N PHE A 143 -36.49 -4.31 -48.60
CA PHE A 143 -37.37 -3.17 -48.86
C PHE A 143 -37.87 -2.60 -47.54
N GLY A 144 -38.02 -1.27 -47.46
CA GLY A 144 -38.55 -0.61 -46.26
C GLY A 144 -37.65 -0.69 -45.03
N SER A 145 -36.34 -0.88 -45.19
CA SER A 145 -35.39 -1.02 -44.07
C SER A 145 -35.30 0.21 -43.15
N THR A 146 -35.77 1.36 -43.63
CA THR A 146 -35.86 2.64 -42.90
C THR A 146 -37.25 2.91 -42.32
N LEU A 147 -38.23 2.03 -42.51
CA LEU A 147 -39.57 2.20 -41.94
C LEU A 147 -39.48 2.15 -40.40
N PRO A 148 -40.07 3.12 -39.66
CA PRO A 148 -39.97 3.18 -38.21
C PRO A 148 -40.41 1.89 -37.49
N ALA A 149 -41.46 1.23 -37.98
CA ALA A 149 -41.94 -0.04 -37.40
C ALA A 149 -40.89 -1.15 -37.44
N VAL A 150 -40.16 -1.27 -38.57
CA VAL A 150 -39.09 -2.26 -38.75
C VAL A 150 -37.91 -1.95 -37.85
N VAL A 151 -37.58 -0.66 -37.69
CA VAL A 151 -36.48 -0.23 -36.85
C VAL A 151 -36.80 -0.46 -35.37
N GLU A 152 -38.02 -0.14 -34.92
CA GLU A 152 -38.46 -0.40 -33.55
C GLU A 152 -38.48 -1.89 -33.22
N GLU A 153 -38.87 -2.75 -34.17
CA GLU A 153 -38.83 -4.20 -33.99
C GLU A 153 -37.39 -4.72 -33.84
N ARG A 154 -36.44 -4.19 -34.62
CA ARG A 154 -35.03 -4.59 -34.58
C ARG A 154 -34.31 -4.14 -33.30
N ARG A 155 -34.62 -2.94 -32.82
CA ARG A 155 -33.93 -2.28 -31.70
C ARG A 155 -33.74 -3.18 -30.46
N PRO A 156 -34.78 -3.82 -29.88
CA PRO A 156 -34.60 -4.67 -28.71
C PRO A 156 -33.76 -5.93 -28.99
N ALA A 157 -33.82 -6.49 -30.20
CA ALA A 157 -33.00 -7.64 -30.58
C ALA A 157 -31.51 -7.27 -30.67
N LEU A 158 -31.18 -6.13 -31.28
CA LEU A 158 -29.82 -5.60 -31.33
C LEU A 158 -29.28 -5.27 -29.93
N GLU A 159 -30.11 -4.66 -29.09
CA GLU A 159 -29.76 -4.38 -27.70
C GLU A 159 -29.49 -5.67 -26.92
N LEU A 160 -30.31 -6.71 -27.08
CA LEU A 160 -30.09 -8.02 -26.45
C LEU A 160 -28.78 -8.67 -26.89
N ILE A 161 -28.39 -8.55 -28.16
CA ILE A 161 -27.10 -9.03 -28.66
C ILE A 161 -25.94 -8.32 -27.95
N LEU A 162 -26.00 -6.98 -27.82
CA LEU A 162 -24.98 -6.22 -27.10
C LEU A 162 -24.91 -6.58 -25.61
N HIS A 163 -26.06 -6.72 -24.93
CA HIS A 163 -26.11 -7.15 -23.53
C HIS A 163 -25.49 -8.53 -23.31
N ARG A 164 -25.72 -9.47 -24.24
CA ARG A 164 -25.10 -10.80 -24.18
C ARG A 164 -23.61 -10.72 -24.46
N ALA A 165 -23.19 -10.00 -25.50
CA ALA A 165 -21.79 -9.85 -25.88
C ALA A 165 -20.94 -9.24 -24.75
N THR A 166 -21.44 -8.19 -24.09
CA THR A 166 -20.73 -7.49 -23.00
C THR A 166 -20.63 -8.27 -21.69
N ARG A 167 -21.33 -9.40 -21.56
CA ARG A 167 -21.31 -10.26 -20.36
C ARG A 167 -20.61 -11.60 -20.59
N ARG A 168 -20.27 -11.92 -21.83
CA ARG A 168 -19.71 -13.21 -22.24
C ARG A 168 -18.20 -13.16 -22.16
N ALA A 169 -17.62 -14.01 -21.34
CA ALA A 169 -16.16 -14.15 -21.22
C ALA A 169 -15.50 -14.41 -22.58
N GLU A 170 -16.16 -15.20 -23.43
CA GLU A 170 -15.66 -15.60 -24.73
C GLU A 170 -15.53 -14.42 -25.68
N VAL A 171 -16.54 -13.54 -25.70
CA VAL A 171 -16.52 -12.34 -26.53
C VAL A 171 -15.52 -11.33 -25.99
N LEU A 172 -15.48 -11.12 -24.67
CA LEU A 172 -14.56 -10.14 -24.09
C LEU A 172 -13.09 -10.55 -24.22
N TYR A 173 -12.80 -11.86 -24.14
CA TYR A 173 -11.44 -12.39 -24.12
C TYR A 173 -10.94 -12.86 -25.49
N PHE A 174 -11.72 -13.64 -26.24
CA PHE A 174 -11.28 -14.23 -27.52
C PHE A 174 -11.45 -13.30 -28.72
N ASP A 175 -12.12 -12.15 -28.56
CA ASP A 175 -12.18 -11.13 -29.59
C ASP A 175 -10.82 -10.44 -29.78
N THR A 176 -9.96 -11.07 -30.58
CA THR A 176 -8.63 -10.57 -30.95
C THR A 176 -8.68 -9.41 -31.94
N THR A 177 -9.82 -9.23 -32.63
CA THR A 177 -9.98 -8.14 -33.61
C THR A 177 -10.60 -6.90 -32.98
N ASP A 178 -10.89 -6.92 -31.68
CA ASP A 178 -11.57 -5.83 -30.97
C ASP A 178 -12.89 -5.41 -31.63
N ALA A 179 -13.60 -6.34 -32.28
CA ALA A 179 -14.84 -6.06 -33.00
C ALA A 179 -15.90 -5.42 -32.09
N LEU A 180 -16.07 -5.92 -30.86
CA LEU A 180 -17.00 -5.34 -29.88
C LEU A 180 -16.59 -3.90 -29.54
N TRP A 181 -15.31 -3.68 -29.27
CA TRP A 181 -14.79 -2.38 -28.83
C TRP A 181 -14.88 -1.34 -29.94
N ARG A 182 -14.60 -1.72 -31.19
CA ARG A 182 -14.79 -0.88 -32.39
C ARG A 182 -16.26 -0.59 -32.64
N LEU A 183 -17.15 -1.58 -32.48
CA LEU A 183 -18.59 -1.37 -32.60
C LEU A 183 -19.08 -0.35 -31.58
N LEU A 184 -18.57 -0.37 -30.36
CA LEU A 184 -18.94 0.57 -29.30
C LEU A 184 -18.13 1.87 -29.29
N GLU A 185 -17.12 2.02 -30.16
CA GLU A 185 -16.20 3.17 -30.16
C GLU A 185 -15.48 3.38 -28.81
N LEU A 186 -15.28 2.30 -28.06
CA LEU A 186 -14.62 2.35 -26.75
C LEU A 186 -13.09 2.30 -26.91
N PRO A 187 -12.34 3.01 -26.06
CA PRO A 187 -10.88 3.03 -26.14
C PRO A 187 -10.29 1.66 -25.73
N PRO A 188 -9.06 1.34 -26.17
CA PRO A 188 -8.40 0.07 -25.86
C PRO A 188 -8.28 -0.24 -24.36
N GLY A 189 -8.16 0.78 -23.48
CA GLY A 189 -8.14 0.53 -22.05
C GLY A 189 -9.45 -0.03 -21.48
N CYS A 190 -10.60 0.22 -22.11
CA CYS A 190 -11.85 -0.44 -21.73
C CYS A 190 -11.75 -1.96 -21.97
N ALA A 191 -11.22 -2.35 -23.13
CA ALA A 191 -10.98 -3.75 -23.47
C ALA A 191 -10.01 -4.42 -22.49
N ALA A 192 -8.89 -3.77 -22.18
CA ALA A 192 -7.89 -4.28 -21.24
C ALA A 192 -8.50 -4.56 -19.85
N VAL A 193 -9.29 -3.62 -19.33
CA VAL A 193 -9.93 -3.79 -18.01
C VAL A 193 -11.02 -4.87 -18.04
N CYS A 194 -11.87 -4.90 -19.07
CA CYS A 194 -12.92 -5.92 -19.16
C CYS A 194 -12.34 -7.34 -19.31
N ARG A 195 -11.25 -7.50 -20.08
CA ARG A 195 -10.50 -8.76 -20.18
C ARG A 195 -9.94 -9.19 -18.83
N PHE A 196 -9.38 -8.25 -18.06
CA PHE A 196 -8.87 -8.54 -16.71
C PHE A 196 -9.98 -8.95 -15.73
N LEU A 197 -11.15 -8.31 -15.80
CA LEU A 197 -12.30 -8.62 -14.94
C LEU A 197 -13.00 -9.94 -15.29
N THR A 198 -12.77 -10.46 -16.49
CA THR A 198 -13.44 -11.67 -16.96
C THR A 198 -13.06 -12.88 -16.07
N PRO A 199 -14.01 -13.62 -15.49
CA PRO A 199 -13.75 -14.71 -14.54
C PRO A 199 -13.12 -15.97 -15.14
N SER A 200 -12.85 -16.00 -16.45
CA SER A 200 -12.23 -17.17 -17.07
C SER A 200 -10.89 -17.42 -16.38
N GLY A 201 -10.56 -18.69 -16.09
CA GLY A 201 -9.27 -19.12 -15.50
C GLY A 201 -8.04 -18.84 -16.38
N GLN A 202 -8.14 -17.83 -17.25
CA GLN A 202 -7.16 -17.29 -18.17
C GLN A 202 -7.00 -15.78 -17.95
N ARG A 203 -7.05 -15.29 -16.70
CA ARG A 203 -6.26 -14.08 -16.42
C ARG A 203 -4.85 -14.42 -16.89
N SER A 204 -4.32 -13.66 -17.84
CA SER A 204 -2.96 -13.90 -18.34
C SER A 204 -2.04 -12.86 -17.72
N CYS A 205 -0.74 -13.15 -17.70
CA CYS A 205 0.25 -12.14 -17.34
C CYS A 205 0.16 -10.92 -18.26
N GLN A 206 -0.24 -11.12 -19.53
CA GLN A 206 -0.49 -10.05 -20.49
C GLN A 206 -1.61 -9.11 -20.03
N CYS A 207 -2.74 -9.63 -19.52
CA CYS A 207 -3.82 -8.77 -19.03
C CYS A 207 -3.38 -7.87 -17.87
N MET A 208 -2.49 -8.34 -16.99
CA MET A 208 -1.94 -7.52 -15.90
C MET A 208 -1.01 -6.44 -16.43
N GLN A 209 -0.19 -6.77 -17.44
CA GLN A 209 0.68 -5.81 -18.10
C GLN A 209 -0.13 -4.75 -18.84
N ASP A 210 -1.16 -5.14 -19.58
CA ASP A 210 -2.08 -4.23 -20.28
C ASP A 210 -2.78 -3.28 -19.29
N LEU A 211 -3.19 -3.80 -18.13
CA LEU A 211 -3.77 -3.01 -17.04
C LEU A 211 -2.76 -1.99 -16.49
N SER A 212 -1.52 -2.41 -16.24
CA SER A 212 -0.45 -1.49 -15.79
C SER A 212 -0.07 -0.47 -16.86
N GLY A 213 -0.21 -0.81 -18.14
CA GLY A 213 -0.01 0.12 -19.24
C GLY A 213 -1.03 1.26 -19.26
N LEU A 214 -2.12 1.20 -18.49
CA LEU A 214 -3.04 2.33 -18.30
C LEU A 214 -2.47 3.39 -17.33
N LEU A 215 -1.42 3.06 -16.58
CA LEU A 215 -0.72 4.01 -15.70
C LEU A 215 0.22 4.95 -16.47
N ASP A 216 0.43 4.72 -17.76
CA ASP A 216 1.22 5.59 -18.62
C ASP A 216 0.65 7.04 -18.59
N PRO A 217 1.49 8.09 -18.47
CA PRO A 217 1.03 9.48 -18.44
C PRO A 217 0.18 9.89 -19.65
N GLY A 218 0.36 9.23 -20.80
CA GLY A 218 -0.47 9.46 -21.99
C GLY A 218 -1.91 8.96 -21.87
N LYS A 219 -2.23 8.14 -20.86
CA LYS A 219 -3.53 7.48 -20.67
C LYS A 219 -4.27 7.93 -19.42
N GLU A 220 -3.95 9.09 -18.85
CA GLU A 220 -4.63 9.66 -17.68
C GLU A 220 -6.16 9.67 -17.80
N LYS A 221 -6.69 9.94 -19.01
CA LYS A 221 -8.14 9.94 -19.28
C LYS A 221 -8.80 8.57 -19.10
N GLU A 222 -8.02 7.49 -19.14
CA GLU A 222 -8.47 6.10 -19.04
C GLU A 222 -8.28 5.50 -17.63
N GLN A 223 -7.46 6.12 -16.78
CA GLN A 223 -7.11 5.64 -15.44
C GLN A 223 -8.30 5.56 -14.47
N TYR A 224 -9.39 6.27 -14.75
CA TYR A 224 -10.61 6.21 -13.92
C TYR A 224 -11.19 4.79 -13.80
N ARG A 225 -10.98 3.93 -14.82
CA ARG A 225 -11.43 2.53 -14.78
C ARG A 225 -10.70 1.72 -13.72
N LEU A 226 -9.43 2.04 -13.48
CA LEU A 226 -8.60 1.35 -12.48
C LEU A 226 -9.12 1.57 -11.05
N LYS A 227 -9.78 2.70 -10.80
CA LYS A 227 -10.33 3.05 -9.47
C LYS A 227 -11.69 2.41 -9.18
N HIS A 228 -12.29 1.74 -10.15
CA HIS A 228 -13.59 1.12 -9.95
C HIS A 228 -13.49 -0.08 -9.01
N GLU A 229 -14.48 -0.24 -8.12
CA GLU A 229 -14.54 -1.31 -7.10
C GLU A 229 -14.26 -2.70 -7.68
N ALA A 230 -14.86 -3.00 -8.84
CA ALA A 230 -14.66 -4.24 -9.56
C ALA A 230 -13.18 -4.57 -9.83
N VAL A 231 -12.39 -3.57 -10.26
CA VAL A 231 -10.97 -3.76 -10.57
C VAL A 231 -10.19 -4.00 -9.30
N LEU A 232 -10.44 -3.19 -8.28
CA LEU A 232 -9.81 -3.33 -6.97
C LEU A 232 -10.04 -4.72 -6.35
N LYS A 233 -11.29 -5.21 -6.34
CA LYS A 233 -11.64 -6.57 -5.87
C LYS A 233 -10.89 -7.65 -6.62
N CYS A 234 -10.87 -7.55 -7.95
CA CYS A 234 -10.16 -8.52 -8.78
C CYS A 234 -8.64 -8.50 -8.55
N VAL A 235 -8.05 -7.32 -8.40
CA VAL A 235 -6.62 -7.12 -8.12
C VAL A 235 -6.27 -7.67 -6.74
N LEU A 236 -7.05 -7.35 -5.70
CA LEU A 236 -6.84 -7.86 -4.34
C LEU A 236 -6.94 -9.38 -4.29
N ASN A 237 -7.88 -10.00 -5.01
CA ASN A 237 -7.96 -11.45 -5.07
C ASN A 237 -6.73 -12.10 -5.73
N VAL A 238 -6.16 -11.47 -6.77
CA VAL A 238 -4.91 -11.95 -7.37
C VAL A 238 -3.80 -11.90 -6.33
N VAL A 239 -3.68 -10.79 -5.60
CA VAL A 239 -2.65 -10.64 -4.56
C VAL A 239 -2.88 -11.57 -3.38
N ASP A 240 -4.11 -11.78 -2.93
CA ASP A 240 -4.42 -12.69 -1.81
C ASP A 240 -4.20 -14.16 -2.20
N SER A 241 -4.57 -14.55 -3.43
CA SER A 241 -4.28 -15.88 -3.96
C SER A 241 -2.78 -16.12 -4.12
N GLU A 242 -2.02 -15.10 -4.52
CA GLU A 242 -0.55 -15.14 -4.49
C GLU A 242 -0.07 -15.24 -3.03
N ALA A 243 -0.57 -14.44 -2.10
CA ALA A 243 -0.14 -14.46 -0.72
C ALA A 243 -0.35 -15.83 -0.03
N ARG A 244 -1.43 -16.53 -0.41
CA ARG A 244 -1.76 -17.89 0.05
C ARG A 244 -1.03 -19.00 -0.70
N GLY A 245 -0.27 -18.67 -1.75
CA GLY A 245 0.41 -19.65 -2.60
C GLY A 245 -0.51 -20.48 -3.49
N MET A 246 -1.75 -20.04 -3.73
CA MET A 246 -2.65 -20.66 -4.70
C MET A 246 -2.20 -20.41 -6.13
N ILE A 247 -1.53 -19.28 -6.35
CA ILE A 247 -0.87 -18.93 -7.60
C ILE A 247 0.58 -18.49 -7.35
N SER A 248 1.37 -18.42 -8.42
CA SER A 248 2.75 -17.93 -8.40
C SER A 248 3.03 -17.05 -9.61
N LEU A 249 2.89 -15.74 -9.43
CA LEU A 249 3.07 -14.76 -10.49
C LEU A 249 4.55 -14.57 -10.87
N PRO A 250 4.88 -14.48 -12.17
CA PRO A 250 6.18 -13.98 -12.59
C PRO A 250 6.46 -12.59 -11.98
N PRO A 251 7.71 -12.25 -11.66
CA PRO A 251 8.05 -10.99 -10.99
C PRO A 251 7.52 -9.74 -11.71
N ALA A 252 7.56 -9.73 -13.04
CA ALA A 252 7.04 -8.64 -13.86
C ALA A 252 5.51 -8.49 -13.77
N ALA A 253 4.77 -9.62 -13.76
CA ALA A 253 3.32 -9.59 -13.63
C ALA A 253 2.90 -9.13 -12.23
N PHE A 254 3.60 -9.61 -11.19
CA PHE A 254 3.38 -9.17 -9.82
C PHE A 254 3.67 -7.66 -9.65
N ALA A 255 4.76 -7.16 -10.27
CA ALA A 255 5.07 -5.73 -10.31
C ALA A 255 3.92 -4.90 -10.91
N SER A 256 3.40 -5.32 -12.07
CA SER A 256 2.25 -4.67 -12.73
C SER A 256 1.02 -4.59 -11.82
N VAL A 257 0.71 -5.68 -11.10
CA VAL A 257 -0.41 -5.72 -10.15
C VAL A 257 -0.19 -4.75 -8.99
N MET A 258 1.02 -4.71 -8.44
CA MET A 258 1.38 -3.81 -7.35
C MET A 258 1.43 -2.33 -7.75
N ASP A 259 1.83 -2.02 -8.99
CA ASP A 259 1.80 -0.65 -9.49
C ASP A 259 0.37 -0.15 -9.68
N VAL A 260 -0.55 -1.02 -10.11
CA VAL A 260 -1.99 -0.70 -10.17
C VAL A 260 -2.56 -0.49 -8.76
N LEU A 261 -2.24 -1.35 -7.80
CA LEU A 261 -2.65 -1.14 -6.39
C LEU A 261 -2.10 0.16 -5.83
N HIS A 262 -0.82 0.42 -6.01
CA HIS A 262 -0.17 1.65 -5.56
C HIS A 262 -0.87 2.87 -6.15
N PHE A 263 -1.20 2.86 -7.44
CA PHE A 263 -1.98 3.93 -8.07
C PHE A 263 -3.36 4.11 -7.42
N ILE A 264 -4.11 3.02 -7.21
CA ILE A 264 -5.45 3.07 -6.61
C ILE A 264 -5.41 3.69 -5.20
N VAL A 265 -4.44 3.29 -4.35
CA VAL A 265 -4.39 3.75 -2.95
C VAL A 265 -3.72 5.10 -2.77
N SER A 266 -2.80 5.48 -3.67
CA SER A 266 -1.99 6.71 -3.54
C SER A 266 -2.64 7.92 -4.19
N ASP A 267 -3.55 7.71 -5.14
CA ASP A 267 -4.21 8.83 -5.82
C ASP A 267 -5.22 9.50 -4.88
N GLY A 268 -4.76 10.58 -4.25
CA GLY A 268 -5.55 11.45 -3.38
C GLY A 268 -6.52 12.36 -4.11
N SER A 269 -6.64 12.28 -5.44
CA SER A 269 -7.51 13.18 -6.20
C SER A 269 -8.96 13.06 -5.74
N PRO A 270 -9.52 14.10 -5.09
CA PRO A 270 -10.88 14.11 -4.62
C PRO A 270 -11.81 14.44 -5.79
N GLU A 271 -11.70 13.72 -6.90
CA GLU A 271 -12.71 13.76 -7.96
C GLU A 271 -14.00 13.14 -7.40
N ARG A 272 -14.68 13.89 -6.53
CA ARG A 272 -16.06 13.68 -6.07
C ARG A 272 -16.98 13.90 -7.26
N ARG A 273 -16.90 13.03 -8.26
CA ARG A 273 -17.86 13.02 -9.36
C ARG A 273 -19.14 12.34 -8.90
N HIS A 274 -20.25 12.82 -9.44
CA HIS A 274 -21.61 12.48 -9.09
C HIS A 274 -21.87 10.96 -9.17
N GLY A 275 -21.80 10.29 -8.04
CA GLY A 275 -22.07 8.86 -7.90
C GLY A 275 -21.56 8.38 -6.54
N SER A 276 -22.29 7.48 -5.91
CA SER A 276 -22.04 6.95 -4.56
C SER A 276 -20.79 6.05 -4.45
N SER A 277 -19.76 6.28 -5.27
CA SER A 277 -18.54 5.47 -5.22
C SER A 277 -17.81 5.80 -3.92
N LYS A 278 -17.67 4.78 -3.07
CA LYS A 278 -16.84 4.85 -1.86
C LYS A 278 -15.40 5.24 -2.22
N ASP A 279 -14.69 5.82 -1.27
CA ASP A 279 -13.25 6.13 -1.44
C ASP A 279 -12.51 4.81 -1.77
N PRO A 280 -11.70 4.75 -2.84
CA PRO A 280 -10.90 3.56 -3.16
C PRO A 280 -10.04 3.03 -2.00
N ARG A 281 -9.59 3.90 -1.09
CA ARG A 281 -8.84 3.49 0.11
C ARG A 281 -9.72 2.78 1.13
N GLU A 282 -10.92 3.31 1.38
CA GLU A 282 -11.91 2.67 2.23
C GLU A 282 -12.33 1.32 1.66
N MET A 283 -12.52 1.24 0.33
CA MET A 283 -12.81 -0.02 -0.36
C MET A 283 -11.64 -1.00 -0.18
N PHE A 284 -10.39 -0.57 -0.41
CA PHE A 284 -9.20 -1.41 -0.27
C PHE A 284 -9.10 -2.02 1.13
N VAL A 285 -9.38 -1.21 2.15
CA VAL A 285 -9.38 -1.63 3.55
C VAL A 285 -10.56 -2.54 3.87
N SER A 286 -11.76 -2.22 3.39
CA SER A 286 -12.96 -3.04 3.62
C SER A 286 -12.85 -4.43 3.02
N GLU A 287 -12.08 -4.58 1.94
CA GLU A 287 -11.79 -5.85 1.28
C GLU A 287 -10.55 -6.57 1.88
N GLY A 288 -10.01 -6.09 3.01
CA GLY A 288 -8.91 -6.74 3.72
C GLY A 288 -7.53 -6.50 3.10
N GLY A 289 -7.38 -5.46 2.27
CA GLY A 289 -6.17 -5.20 1.50
C GLY A 289 -4.90 -5.06 2.34
N ILE A 290 -4.96 -4.46 3.53
CA ILE A 290 -3.80 -4.36 4.43
C ILE A 290 -3.34 -5.77 4.87
N LEU A 291 -4.26 -6.64 5.30
CA LEU A 291 -3.92 -8.02 5.70
C LEU A 291 -3.38 -8.82 4.53
N THR A 292 -3.97 -8.68 3.34
CA THR A 292 -3.47 -9.31 2.11
C THR A 292 -2.01 -8.91 1.82
N LEU A 293 -1.68 -7.62 1.93
CA LEU A 293 -0.29 -7.14 1.78
C LEU A 293 0.65 -7.71 2.86
N LEU A 294 0.19 -7.78 4.12
CA LEU A 294 0.98 -8.39 5.20
C LEU A 294 1.20 -9.90 4.99
N ARG A 295 0.21 -10.63 4.43
CA ARG A 295 0.38 -12.04 4.04
C ARG A 295 1.43 -12.21 2.95
N VAL A 296 1.47 -11.31 1.97
CA VAL A 296 2.54 -11.32 0.95
C VAL A 296 3.90 -11.16 1.60
N LEU A 297 4.05 -10.16 2.49
CA LEU A 297 5.31 -9.97 3.22
C LEU A 297 5.69 -11.20 4.03
N ALA A 298 4.73 -11.82 4.72
CA ALA A 298 4.92 -13.06 5.47
C ALA A 298 5.39 -14.23 4.61
N ARG A 299 4.93 -14.33 3.35
CA ARG A 299 5.31 -15.41 2.43
C ARG A 299 6.73 -15.27 1.88
N GLU A 300 7.16 -14.04 1.56
CA GLU A 300 8.42 -13.76 0.86
C GLU A 300 9.65 -13.65 1.78
N GLY A 301 9.47 -13.72 3.09
CA GLY A 301 10.58 -13.59 4.04
C GLY A 301 11.51 -14.78 4.03
N THR A 302 12.71 -14.61 3.47
CA THR A 302 13.84 -15.48 3.78
C THR A 302 14.55 -14.95 5.03
N ALA A 303 15.09 -15.85 5.86
CA ALA A 303 15.81 -15.50 7.08
C ALA A 303 16.99 -14.53 6.84
N ASP A 304 17.51 -14.49 5.62
CA ASP A 304 18.67 -13.69 5.22
C ASP A 304 18.32 -12.30 4.67
N ALA A 305 17.03 -11.97 4.50
CA ALA A 305 16.58 -10.64 4.11
C ALA A 305 16.79 -9.66 5.29
N THR A 306 18.02 -9.19 5.43
CA THR A 306 18.48 -8.33 6.53
C THR A 306 17.52 -7.17 6.84
N ALA A 307 17.40 -6.88 8.13
CA ALA A 307 16.47 -5.97 8.81
C ALA A 307 16.50 -4.48 8.40
N ASN A 308 17.18 -4.11 7.31
CA ASN A 308 17.30 -2.74 6.84
C ASN A 308 16.22 -2.34 5.81
N GLY A 309 15.23 -3.21 5.60
CA GLY A 309 14.07 -2.92 4.77
C GLY A 309 13.14 -1.94 5.48
N ASP A 310 13.52 -0.68 5.46
CA ASP A 310 12.84 0.40 6.13
C ASP A 310 11.45 0.62 5.50
N VAL A 311 10.35 0.28 6.21
CA VAL A 311 9.03 0.90 5.96
C VAL A 311 9.16 2.35 6.38
N VAL A 312 9.92 3.09 5.60
CA VAL A 312 10.16 4.50 5.75
C VAL A 312 9.00 5.17 5.05
N VAL A 313 8.40 6.12 5.74
CA VAL A 313 7.69 7.24 5.13
C VAL A 313 8.66 7.84 4.11
N LEU A 314 8.69 7.29 2.89
CA LEU A 314 9.66 7.65 1.88
C LEU A 314 9.41 9.12 1.55
N PRO A 315 10.44 9.99 1.63
CA PRO A 315 10.27 11.37 1.18
C PRO A 315 9.74 11.34 -0.25
N ARG A 316 8.63 12.06 -0.45
CA ARG A 316 7.85 12.13 -1.69
C ARG A 316 8.79 12.39 -2.87
N GLY A 317 8.95 11.43 -3.79
CA GLY A 317 9.57 11.69 -5.11
C GLY A 317 10.73 10.80 -5.59
N LYS A 318 11.23 9.82 -4.83
CA LYS A 318 12.32 8.95 -5.32
C LYS A 318 11.79 7.66 -5.94
N ARG A 319 11.59 7.64 -7.27
CA ARG A 319 11.36 6.41 -8.04
C ARG A 319 12.67 5.62 -8.10
N THR A 320 12.72 4.45 -7.46
CA THR A 320 13.81 3.48 -7.63
C THR A 320 13.59 2.71 -8.93
N THR A 321 14.45 2.89 -9.93
CA THR A 321 14.46 2.04 -11.13
C THR A 321 14.99 0.65 -10.77
N PRO A 322 14.29 -0.44 -11.11
CA PRO A 322 14.76 -1.79 -10.80
C PRO A 322 16.01 -2.11 -11.63
N ALA A 323 17.12 -2.45 -10.96
CA ALA A 323 18.27 -3.07 -11.61
C ALA A 323 17.91 -4.51 -12.02
N ALA A 324 18.53 -5.03 -13.09
CA ALA A 324 18.27 -6.37 -13.60
C ALA A 324 18.41 -7.43 -12.48
N ALA A 325 17.32 -8.16 -12.23
CA ALA A 325 17.21 -9.11 -11.12
C ALA A 325 17.91 -10.44 -11.44
N THR A 326 18.81 -10.88 -10.56
CA THR A 326 19.17 -12.30 -10.41
C THR A 326 18.10 -13.01 -9.58
N ASP A 327 17.99 -14.33 -9.63
CA ASP A 327 16.88 -15.07 -9.00
C ASP A 327 16.70 -14.81 -7.49
N ASN A 328 17.80 -14.57 -6.75
CA ASN A 328 17.76 -14.19 -5.32
C ASN A 328 17.16 -12.79 -5.06
N ASN A 329 16.98 -11.96 -6.09
CA ASN A 329 16.44 -10.61 -5.99
C ASN A 329 14.90 -10.57 -6.14
N THR A 330 14.24 -11.72 -6.32
CA THR A 330 12.78 -11.72 -6.53
C THR A 330 12.01 -11.37 -5.26
N ALA A 331 12.36 -11.97 -4.13
CA ALA A 331 11.69 -11.76 -2.85
C ALA A 331 11.85 -10.31 -2.35
N THR A 332 13.06 -9.76 -2.46
CA THR A 332 13.37 -8.35 -2.13
C THR A 332 12.54 -7.39 -2.98
N VAL A 333 12.44 -7.63 -4.29
CA VAL A 333 11.61 -6.82 -5.19
C VAL A 333 10.12 -6.88 -4.81
N ARG A 334 9.61 -8.06 -4.45
CA ARG A 334 8.22 -8.23 -3.98
C ARG A 334 7.97 -7.48 -2.67
N ILE A 335 8.87 -7.61 -1.71
CA ILE A 335 8.81 -6.88 -0.43
C ILE A 335 8.79 -5.36 -0.67
N ASP A 336 9.67 -4.85 -1.52
CA ASP A 336 9.75 -3.42 -1.82
C ASP A 336 8.49 -2.89 -2.51
N GLN A 337 7.87 -3.71 -3.38
CA GLN A 337 6.61 -3.38 -4.02
C GLN A 337 5.45 -3.30 -3.01
N VAL A 338 5.34 -4.26 -2.10
CA VAL A 338 4.31 -4.23 -1.04
C VAL A 338 4.51 -3.01 -0.13
N LYS A 339 5.75 -2.75 0.30
CA LYS A 339 6.07 -1.57 1.12
C LYS A 339 5.73 -0.28 0.41
N ARG A 340 5.93 -0.21 -0.91
CA ARG A 340 5.52 0.94 -1.72
C ARG A 340 4.01 1.17 -1.66
N VAL A 341 3.21 0.13 -1.82
CA VAL A 341 1.73 0.23 -1.71
C VAL A 341 1.31 0.68 -0.32
N LEU A 342 1.86 0.08 0.74
CA LEU A 342 1.57 0.48 2.13
C LEU A 342 1.96 1.94 2.40
N ASN A 343 3.15 2.35 1.98
CA ASN A 343 3.62 3.73 2.12
C ASN A 343 2.73 4.71 1.34
N GLY A 344 2.32 4.36 0.12
CA GLY A 344 1.39 5.14 -0.68
C GLY A 344 0.04 5.33 0.02
N LEU A 345 -0.49 4.26 0.61
CA LEU A 345 -1.72 4.29 1.42
C LEU A 345 -1.57 5.20 2.64
N ILE A 346 -0.50 5.06 3.42
CA ILE A 346 -0.23 5.88 4.62
C ILE A 346 -0.11 7.35 4.22
N GLN A 347 0.65 7.66 3.17
CA GLN A 347 0.87 9.03 2.71
C GLN A 347 -0.41 9.69 2.18
N ALA A 348 -1.22 8.95 1.43
CA ALA A 348 -2.47 9.48 0.87
C ALA A 348 -3.58 9.62 1.91
N SER A 349 -3.58 8.78 2.94
CA SER A 349 -4.60 8.81 4.02
C SER A 349 -4.26 9.84 5.11
N GLY A 350 -2.96 10.11 5.34
CA GLY A 350 -2.53 11.01 6.41
C GLY A 350 -3.06 10.55 7.77
N GLU A 351 -3.73 11.44 8.49
CA GLU A 351 -4.32 11.15 9.81
C GLU A 351 -5.48 10.13 9.73
N ALA A 352 -6.19 10.04 8.60
CA ALA A 352 -7.26 9.05 8.43
C ALA A 352 -6.75 7.60 8.35
N PHE A 353 -5.43 7.39 8.26
CA PHE A 353 -4.86 6.04 8.24
C PHE A 353 -5.19 5.24 9.51
N SER A 354 -5.32 5.90 10.68
CA SER A 354 -5.66 5.20 11.92
C SER A 354 -7.05 4.57 11.87
N THR A 355 -8.04 5.30 11.36
CA THR A 355 -9.41 4.81 11.14
C THR A 355 -9.43 3.64 10.14
N LEU A 356 -8.61 3.71 9.08
CA LEU A 356 -8.48 2.64 8.11
C LEU A 356 -7.86 1.36 8.71
N LEU A 357 -6.80 1.50 9.53
CA LEU A 357 -6.23 0.35 10.21
C LEU A 357 -7.22 -0.22 11.23
N LEU A 358 -7.90 0.62 12.01
CA LEU A 358 -8.94 0.20 12.95
C LEU A 358 -10.02 -0.64 12.26
N HIS A 359 -10.55 -0.16 11.13
CA HIS A 359 -11.53 -0.93 10.36
C HIS A 359 -10.98 -2.27 9.89
N THR A 360 -9.69 -2.34 9.52
CA THR A 360 -9.05 -3.62 9.18
C THR A 360 -9.00 -4.56 10.38
N LEU A 361 -8.60 -4.06 11.55
CA LEU A 361 -8.49 -4.86 12.77
C LEU A 361 -9.85 -5.39 13.21
N GLN A 362 -10.91 -4.60 13.09
CA GLN A 362 -12.27 -4.96 13.50
C GLN A 362 -12.99 -5.84 12.48
N ALA A 363 -13.02 -5.45 11.19
CA ALA A 363 -13.85 -6.10 10.18
C ALA A 363 -13.35 -7.50 9.79
N HIS A 364 -12.03 -7.74 9.91
CA HIS A 364 -11.39 -8.97 9.44
C HIS A 364 -10.76 -9.80 10.56
N ASP A 365 -11.12 -9.54 11.82
CA ASP A 365 -10.43 -10.09 12.98
C ASP A 365 -8.89 -9.98 12.84
N GLY A 366 -8.46 -8.78 12.45
CA GLY A 366 -7.09 -8.54 12.02
C GLY A 366 -6.08 -8.82 13.14
N ILE A 367 -6.48 -8.66 14.40
CA ILE A 367 -5.62 -8.96 15.55
C ILE A 367 -5.36 -10.47 15.64
N ALA A 368 -6.38 -11.33 15.51
CA ALA A 368 -6.19 -12.78 15.52
C ALA A 368 -5.36 -13.23 14.31
N VAL A 369 -5.68 -12.72 13.10
CA VAL A 369 -4.91 -13.01 11.88
C VAL A 369 -3.43 -12.63 12.05
N ILE A 370 -3.15 -11.43 12.56
CA ILE A 370 -1.77 -10.98 12.77
C ILE A 370 -1.06 -11.87 13.81
N SER A 371 -1.71 -12.13 14.95
CA SER A 371 -1.12 -12.89 16.05
C SER A 371 -0.88 -14.36 15.69
N GLU A 372 -1.84 -15.02 15.06
CA GLU A 372 -1.85 -16.46 14.85
C GLU A 372 -1.27 -16.88 13.49
N GLU A 373 -1.50 -16.09 12.42
CA GLU A 373 -1.06 -16.43 11.06
C GLU A 373 0.28 -15.77 10.69
N LEU A 374 0.49 -14.52 11.13
CA LEU A 374 1.56 -13.66 10.59
C LEU A 374 2.79 -13.54 11.49
N LEU A 375 2.63 -13.59 12.82
CA LEU A 375 3.71 -13.48 13.79
C LEU A 375 4.38 -14.77 14.31
N PRO A 376 3.95 -16.01 13.99
CA PRO A 376 4.73 -17.19 14.37
C PRO A 376 6.21 -17.05 13.96
N VAL A 377 7.11 -17.60 14.79
CA VAL A 377 8.57 -17.38 14.82
C VAL A 377 9.29 -17.48 13.46
N SER A 378 8.71 -18.13 12.46
CA SER A 378 9.27 -18.22 11.11
C SER A 378 9.24 -16.91 10.31
N LYS A 379 8.49 -15.88 10.75
CA LYS A 379 8.22 -14.65 9.96
C LYS A 379 8.70 -13.37 10.62
N ILE A 380 9.88 -13.43 11.23
CA ILE A 380 10.41 -12.39 12.10
C ILE A 380 10.46 -11.01 11.42
N HIS A 381 10.81 -10.95 10.13
CA HIS A 381 10.96 -9.71 9.34
C HIS A 381 9.67 -8.87 9.27
N LEU A 382 8.51 -9.49 9.50
CA LEU A 382 7.22 -8.80 9.50
C LEU A 382 6.97 -8.01 10.79
N HIS A 383 7.63 -8.40 11.90
CA HIS A 383 7.39 -7.81 13.22
C HIS A 383 7.60 -6.29 13.20
N ASP A 384 8.69 -5.83 12.58
CA ASP A 384 9.01 -4.40 12.48
C ASP A 384 7.95 -3.64 11.68
N THR A 385 7.46 -4.22 10.58
CA THR A 385 6.40 -3.62 9.76
C THR A 385 5.10 -3.50 10.54
N ILE A 386 4.68 -4.57 11.24
CA ILE A 386 3.45 -4.57 12.05
C ILE A 386 3.57 -3.53 13.19
N ALA A 387 4.68 -3.54 13.92
CA ALA A 387 4.90 -2.60 15.02
C ALA A 387 4.85 -1.14 14.53
N LYS A 388 5.46 -0.84 13.37
CA LYS A 388 5.40 0.48 12.74
C LYS A 388 3.97 0.86 12.35
N LEU A 389 3.21 -0.03 11.72
CA LEU A 389 1.81 0.24 11.33
C LEU A 389 0.91 0.52 12.54
N LEU A 390 1.06 -0.28 13.60
CA LEU A 390 0.35 -0.09 14.87
C LEU A 390 0.72 1.26 15.48
N TRP A 391 2.01 1.57 15.59
CA TRP A 391 2.47 2.82 16.16
C TRP A 391 1.98 4.05 15.38
N LEU A 392 2.06 4.02 14.05
CA LEU A 392 1.58 5.12 13.21
C LEU A 392 0.09 5.39 13.44
N SER A 393 -0.69 4.33 13.64
CA SER A 393 -2.15 4.38 13.81
C SER A 393 -2.61 4.43 15.26
N PHE A 394 -1.69 4.60 16.23
CA PHE A 394 -1.96 4.38 17.64
C PHE A 394 -2.75 5.50 18.32
N ASP A 395 -4.02 5.67 17.95
CA ASP A 395 -4.97 6.59 18.59
C ASP A 395 -5.80 5.89 19.67
N ASP A 396 -6.74 6.62 20.26
CA ASP A 396 -7.57 6.13 21.36
C ASP A 396 -8.49 4.97 20.95
N ASP A 397 -8.93 4.95 19.69
CA ASP A 397 -9.80 3.90 19.16
C ASP A 397 -9.01 2.62 18.90
N VAL A 398 -7.81 2.73 18.32
CA VAL A 398 -6.90 1.59 18.13
C VAL A 398 -6.42 1.03 19.48
N GLN A 399 -6.17 1.89 20.48
CA GLN A 399 -5.92 1.44 21.86
C GLN A 399 -7.09 0.64 22.42
N GLY A 400 -8.31 1.17 22.31
CA GLY A 400 -9.52 0.47 22.75
C GLY A 400 -9.73 -0.87 22.04
N CYS A 401 -9.45 -0.92 20.73
CA CYS A 401 -9.54 -2.14 19.94
C CYS A 401 -8.51 -3.20 20.38
N LEU A 402 -7.26 -2.80 20.66
CA LEU A 402 -6.23 -3.73 21.13
C LEU A 402 -6.55 -4.25 22.53
N LEU A 403 -6.93 -3.38 23.46
CA LEU A 403 -7.25 -3.78 24.83
C LEU A 403 -8.54 -4.60 24.94
N GLY A 404 -9.53 -4.30 24.10
CA GLY A 404 -10.81 -5.02 24.07
C GLY A 404 -10.74 -6.38 23.37
N HIS A 405 -9.68 -6.66 22.60
CA HIS A 405 -9.53 -7.92 21.88
C HIS A 405 -8.80 -8.97 22.72
N PRO A 406 -9.27 -10.22 22.79
CA PRO A 406 -8.66 -11.27 23.64
C PRO A 406 -7.18 -11.56 23.30
N ARG A 407 -6.79 -11.33 22.04
CA ARG A 407 -5.41 -11.50 21.55
C ARG A 407 -4.58 -10.23 21.47
N GLY A 408 -5.13 -9.07 21.84
CA GLY A 408 -4.43 -7.81 21.63
C GLY A 408 -3.16 -7.67 22.47
N LEU A 409 -3.20 -8.09 23.74
CA LEU A 409 -2.01 -8.13 24.59
C LEU A 409 -1.03 -9.25 24.18
N ASP A 410 -1.53 -10.40 23.72
CA ASP A 410 -0.69 -11.49 23.18
C ASP A 410 0.09 -11.02 21.95
N LEU A 411 -0.55 -10.25 21.08
CA LEU A 411 0.07 -9.61 19.92
C LEU A 411 1.20 -8.67 20.36
N LEU A 412 0.95 -7.76 21.31
CA LEU A 412 1.97 -6.84 21.82
C LEU A 412 3.11 -7.60 22.53
N GLY A 413 2.81 -8.64 23.31
CA GLY A 413 3.81 -9.49 23.94
C GLY A 413 4.72 -10.16 22.90
N SER A 414 4.14 -10.66 21.80
CA SER A 414 4.87 -11.30 20.70
C SER A 414 5.77 -10.31 19.94
N LEU A 415 5.32 -9.08 19.72
CA LEU A 415 6.12 -8.00 19.14
C LEU A 415 7.23 -7.53 20.08
N PHE A 416 6.95 -7.47 21.38
CA PHE A 416 7.93 -7.12 22.41
C PHE A 416 9.00 -8.20 22.62
N ALA A 417 8.67 -9.47 22.34
CA ALA A 417 9.62 -10.58 22.32
C ALA A 417 10.39 -10.72 20.98
N SER A 418 10.17 -9.82 20.02
CA SER A 418 10.85 -9.87 18.72
C SER A 418 12.38 -9.77 18.88
N PRO A 419 13.17 -10.52 18.10
CA PRO A 419 14.63 -10.38 18.11
C PRO A 419 15.08 -9.04 17.54
N PHE A 420 14.23 -8.30 16.80
CA PHE A 420 14.59 -7.01 16.23
C PHE A 420 14.47 -5.90 17.28
N PRO A 421 15.57 -5.18 17.59
CA PRO A 421 15.55 -4.07 18.53
C PRO A 421 14.53 -2.99 18.16
N SER A 422 14.40 -2.65 16.86
CA SER A 422 13.44 -1.65 16.40
C SER A 422 12.00 -2.00 16.77
N THR A 423 11.59 -3.25 16.51
CA THR A 423 10.26 -3.75 16.90
C THR A 423 10.05 -3.65 18.40
N ARG A 424 11.02 -4.12 19.21
CA ARG A 424 10.91 -4.10 20.68
C ARG A 424 10.76 -2.68 21.20
N VAL A 425 11.52 -1.74 20.65
CA VAL A 425 11.44 -0.32 21.01
C VAL A 425 10.08 0.28 20.65
N ILE A 426 9.58 0.03 19.43
CA ILE A 426 8.27 0.53 19.01
C ILE A 426 7.15 -0.08 19.85
N CYS A 427 7.21 -1.39 20.11
CA CYS A 427 6.24 -2.06 20.96
C CYS A 427 6.34 -1.57 22.42
N GLY A 428 7.55 -1.31 22.91
CA GLY A 428 7.76 -0.67 24.20
C GLY A 428 7.10 0.70 24.28
N LEU A 429 7.16 1.50 23.20
CA LEU A 429 6.48 2.79 23.13
C LEU A 429 4.95 2.65 23.17
N ILE A 430 4.41 1.65 22.47
CA ILE A 430 2.99 1.30 22.52
C ILE A 430 2.57 0.96 23.96
N LEU A 431 3.30 0.04 24.62
CA LEU A 431 3.03 -0.38 25.99
C LEU A 431 3.17 0.77 27.01
N ALA A 432 4.21 1.59 26.86
CA ALA A 432 4.42 2.79 27.65
C ALA A 432 3.26 3.79 27.52
N THR A 433 2.75 3.97 26.30
CA THR A 433 1.60 4.85 26.04
C THR A 433 0.32 4.31 26.69
N LEU A 434 0.07 2.99 26.59
CA LEU A 434 -1.07 2.34 27.25
C LEU A 434 -1.01 2.47 28.78
N ALA A 435 0.17 2.26 29.36
CA ALA A 435 0.39 2.41 30.80
C ALA A 435 0.20 3.88 31.25
N SER A 436 0.64 4.84 30.43
CA SER A 436 0.48 6.28 30.72
C SER A 436 -0.95 6.77 30.61
N ALA A 437 -1.77 6.12 29.79
CA ALA A 437 -3.17 6.49 29.58
C ALA A 437 -4.10 5.99 30.70
N GLU A 438 -3.56 5.31 31.72
CA GLU A 438 -4.33 4.68 32.82
C GLU A 438 -5.44 3.74 32.33
N ARG A 439 -5.29 3.16 31.11
CA ARG A 439 -6.27 2.25 30.51
C ARG A 439 -6.07 0.78 30.91
N LEU A 440 -5.03 0.49 31.68
CA LEU A 440 -4.70 -0.85 32.16
C LEU A 440 -5.00 -0.95 33.65
N ASP A 441 -6.10 -1.62 34.01
CA ASP A 441 -6.49 -1.81 35.41
C ASP A 441 -5.70 -2.92 36.13
N ASP A 442 -5.05 -3.80 35.36
CA ASP A 442 -4.30 -4.94 35.90
C ASP A 442 -2.91 -4.51 36.40
N VAL A 443 -2.79 -4.37 37.72
CA VAL A 443 -1.53 -4.06 38.43
C VAL A 443 -0.42 -5.06 38.10
N THR A 444 -0.76 -6.35 37.89
CA THR A 444 0.24 -7.37 37.56
C THR A 444 0.77 -7.19 36.14
N LEU A 445 -0.08 -6.76 35.21
CA LEU A 445 0.32 -6.44 33.84
C LEU A 445 1.17 -5.17 33.80
N LEU A 446 0.79 -4.13 34.54
CA LEU A 446 1.59 -2.91 34.67
C LEU A 446 2.99 -3.21 35.21
N SER A 447 3.10 -4.04 36.25
CA SER A 447 4.39 -4.47 36.80
C SER A 447 5.23 -5.25 35.77
N LYS A 448 4.60 -6.10 34.93
CA LYS A 448 5.30 -6.80 33.84
C LYS A 448 5.77 -5.85 32.75
N ILE A 449 4.94 -4.87 32.37
CA ILE A 449 5.31 -3.83 31.40
C ILE A 449 6.50 -3.04 31.94
N ASP A 450 6.46 -2.60 33.19
CA ASP A 450 7.57 -1.88 33.83
C ASP A 450 8.85 -2.70 33.85
N SER A 451 8.79 -3.96 34.28
CA SER A 451 9.97 -4.84 34.27
C SER A 451 10.50 -5.06 32.86
N GLY A 452 9.62 -5.23 31.87
CA GLY A 452 10.00 -5.43 30.47
C GLY A 452 10.65 -4.18 29.87
N LEU A 453 10.07 -2.99 30.11
CA LEU A 453 10.64 -1.72 29.67
C LEU A 453 11.98 -1.44 30.34
N TRP A 454 12.13 -1.77 31.62
CA TRP A 454 13.41 -1.66 32.32
C TRP A 454 14.47 -2.61 31.75
N GLN A 455 14.07 -3.85 31.44
CA GLN A 455 14.95 -4.79 30.77
C GLN A 455 15.34 -4.26 29.39
N LEU A 456 14.41 -3.76 28.59
CA LEU A 456 14.69 -3.20 27.28
C LEU A 456 15.64 -2.01 27.37
N LEU A 457 15.37 -1.08 28.31
CA LEU A 457 16.24 0.03 28.63
C LEU A 457 17.65 -0.47 28.91
N THR A 458 17.82 -1.37 29.87
CA THR A 458 19.14 -1.85 30.28
C THR A 458 19.83 -2.66 29.18
N THR A 459 19.13 -3.51 28.43
CA THR A 459 19.73 -4.35 27.39
C THR A 459 20.09 -3.59 26.12
N GLU A 460 19.33 -2.56 25.75
CA GLU A 460 19.54 -1.82 24.48
C GLU A 460 20.26 -0.48 24.67
N LEU A 461 20.17 0.17 25.85
CA LEU A 461 20.99 1.35 26.15
C LEU A 461 22.42 1.03 26.51
N LEU A 462 22.64 -0.08 27.23
CA LEU A 462 23.92 -0.36 27.88
C LEU A 462 24.93 -1.20 27.08
N PRO A 463 24.69 -1.73 25.85
CA PRO A 463 25.77 -2.43 25.14
C PRO A 463 27.01 -1.54 24.95
N SER A 464 28.12 -2.14 25.36
CA SER A 464 29.50 -1.68 25.47
C SER A 464 30.08 -1.05 24.20
N GLU A 465 31.01 -0.12 24.38
CA GLU A 465 31.82 0.59 23.36
C GLU A 465 32.54 -0.33 22.32
N SER A 466 32.45 -1.65 22.46
CA SER A 466 33.08 -2.63 21.56
C SER A 466 32.37 -2.87 20.22
N LEU A 467 31.15 -2.34 20.03
CA LEU A 467 30.51 -2.36 18.71
C LEU A 467 31.10 -1.23 17.85
N SER A 468 32.12 -1.60 17.06
CA SER A 468 32.70 -0.84 15.96
C SER A 468 31.66 0.07 15.26
N SER A 469 32.10 1.28 14.89
CA SER A 469 31.39 2.49 14.39
C SER A 469 30.23 2.36 13.38
N SER A 470 29.80 1.16 13.02
CA SER A 470 28.72 0.87 12.07
C SER A 470 27.39 0.46 12.72
N ALA A 471 27.38 -0.04 13.97
CA ALA A 471 26.14 -0.42 14.65
C ALA A 471 25.37 0.84 15.11
N ARG A 472 24.53 1.37 14.21
CA ARG A 472 23.71 2.56 14.44
C ARG A 472 22.89 2.40 15.73
N VAL A 473 23.04 3.35 16.63
CA VAL A 473 22.16 3.54 17.79
C VAL A 473 20.69 3.49 17.33
N PRO A 474 19.80 2.76 18.02
CA PRO A 474 18.36 2.68 17.70
C PRO A 474 17.68 4.05 17.44
N GLY A 475 18.24 5.13 18.00
CA GLY A 475 17.81 6.51 17.75
C GLY A 475 17.77 6.92 16.26
N ALA A 476 18.68 6.41 15.42
CA ALA A 476 18.62 6.68 13.98
C ALA A 476 17.37 6.08 13.33
N MET A 477 16.93 4.90 13.78
CA MET A 477 15.70 4.26 13.28
C MET A 477 14.46 5.02 13.73
N LEU A 478 14.44 5.45 15.00
CA LEU A 478 13.35 6.24 15.58
C LEU A 478 13.18 7.62 14.96
N SER A 479 14.22 8.17 14.33
CA SER A 479 14.14 9.47 13.64
C SER A 479 13.09 9.47 12.53
N SER A 480 12.85 8.34 11.86
CA SER A 480 11.81 8.23 10.82
C SER A 480 10.41 8.25 11.42
N LEU A 481 10.21 7.60 12.57
CA LEU A 481 8.92 7.49 13.24
C LEU A 481 8.52 8.77 13.95
N THR A 482 9.48 9.43 14.61
CA THR A 482 9.26 10.70 15.31
C THR A 482 8.99 11.88 14.38
N ARG A 483 9.33 11.77 13.08
CA ARG A 483 8.95 12.74 12.04
C ARG A 483 7.49 12.67 11.62
N THR A 484 6.79 11.57 11.93
CA THR A 484 5.36 11.47 11.60
C THR A 484 4.57 12.35 12.58
N PRO A 485 3.64 13.18 12.08
CA PRO A 485 2.76 13.98 12.95
C PRO A 485 2.10 13.12 14.04
N GLY A 486 1.96 13.67 15.25
CA GLY A 486 1.36 12.98 16.40
C GLY A 486 2.28 11.99 17.13
N CYS A 487 3.23 11.34 16.47
CA CYS A 487 4.14 10.38 17.13
C CYS A 487 4.94 11.01 18.27
N LEU A 488 5.57 12.17 18.03
CA LEU A 488 6.36 12.85 19.06
C LEU A 488 5.48 13.36 20.22
N ALA A 489 4.24 13.77 19.94
CA ALA A 489 3.28 14.17 20.95
C ALA A 489 2.89 13.01 21.88
N ARG A 490 2.68 11.80 21.34
CA ARG A 490 2.42 10.59 22.14
C ARG A 490 3.60 10.23 23.05
N VAL A 491 4.83 10.31 22.56
CA VAL A 491 6.02 10.08 23.39
C VAL A 491 6.14 11.16 24.49
N ALA A 492 5.84 12.42 24.16
CA ALA A 492 5.84 13.51 25.15
C ALA A 492 4.75 13.32 26.22
N GLN A 493 3.57 12.79 25.86
CA GLN A 493 2.50 12.46 26.79
C GLN A 493 2.94 11.44 27.84
N CYS A 494 3.79 10.48 27.47
CA CYS A 494 4.37 9.50 28.40
C CYS A 494 5.23 10.16 29.49
N LEU A 495 5.84 11.32 29.23
CA LEU A 495 6.63 12.05 30.24
C LEU A 495 5.75 12.72 31.30
N GLY A 496 4.63 13.30 30.87
CA GLY A 496 3.74 14.06 31.75
C GLY A 496 2.69 13.20 32.46
N GLY A 497 2.17 12.17 31.81
CA GLY A 497 1.03 11.39 32.29
C GLY A 497 1.37 10.11 33.04
N ALA A 498 2.55 9.53 32.84
CA ALA A 498 2.87 8.25 33.46
C ALA A 498 3.05 8.36 34.99
N SER A 499 2.54 7.39 35.73
CA SER A 499 2.89 7.18 37.15
C SER A 499 4.23 6.46 37.30
N SER A 500 4.52 5.52 36.39
CA SER A 500 5.76 4.74 36.37
C SER A 500 6.97 5.57 35.96
N GLN A 501 8.01 5.56 36.80
CA GLN A 501 9.31 6.16 36.49
C GLN A 501 9.98 5.48 35.29
N THR A 502 9.82 4.16 35.14
CA THR A 502 10.40 3.39 34.03
C THR A 502 9.84 3.86 32.70
N VAL A 503 8.53 4.09 32.62
CA VAL A 503 7.87 4.62 31.42
C VAL A 503 8.44 6.00 31.06
N LYS A 504 8.61 6.89 32.04
CA LYS A 504 9.21 8.22 31.82
C LYS A 504 10.66 8.11 31.35
N GLY A 505 11.46 7.24 31.97
CA GLY A 505 12.83 6.97 31.58
C GLY A 505 12.95 6.43 30.15
N PHE A 506 12.04 5.53 29.77
CA PHE A 506 11.94 4.99 28.42
C PHE A 506 11.59 6.07 27.39
N ALA A 507 10.60 6.91 27.67
CA ALA A 507 10.27 8.04 26.80
C ALA A 507 11.44 9.03 26.67
N CYS A 508 12.13 9.36 27.77
CA CYS A 508 13.33 10.22 27.74
C CYS A 508 14.44 9.65 26.87
N TRP A 509 14.68 8.34 26.93
CA TRP A 509 15.67 7.69 26.09
C TRP A 509 15.32 7.81 24.60
N VAL A 510 14.08 7.49 24.21
CA VAL A 510 13.62 7.57 22.82
C VAL A 510 13.75 8.99 22.27
N LEU A 511 13.34 10.00 23.06
CA LEU A 511 13.46 11.40 22.67
C LEU A 511 14.91 11.85 22.53
N SER A 512 15.78 11.38 23.43
CA SER A 512 17.22 11.66 23.37
C SER A 512 17.84 11.09 22.10
N GLY A 513 17.39 9.92 21.63
CA GLY A 513 17.88 9.31 20.39
C GLY A 513 17.48 10.03 19.10
N SER A 514 16.40 10.83 19.12
CA SER A 514 15.75 11.37 17.91
C SER A 514 16.13 12.81 17.57
N SER A 515 16.86 13.50 18.45
CA SER A 515 16.98 14.96 18.46
C SER A 515 17.79 15.57 17.32
N SER A 516 18.75 14.85 16.72
CA SER A 516 19.64 15.42 15.68
C SER A 516 18.91 15.88 14.40
N SER A 517 17.63 15.52 14.25
CA SER A 517 16.81 15.87 13.09
C SER A 517 15.51 16.60 13.45
N LEU A 518 15.21 16.78 14.73
CA LEU A 518 13.95 17.38 15.14
C LEU A 518 14.09 18.91 15.07
N ARG A 519 13.33 19.55 14.18
CA ARG A 519 12.85 20.92 14.38
C ARG A 519 11.40 20.79 14.84
N PRO A 520 11.15 20.41 16.11
CA PRO A 520 9.78 20.20 16.54
C PRO A 520 9.05 21.55 16.49
N ASP A 521 7.73 21.49 16.37
CA ASP A 521 6.90 22.67 16.64
C ASP A 521 7.33 23.26 17.99
N THR A 522 7.45 24.59 18.03
CA THR A 522 7.81 25.34 19.24
C THR A 522 6.96 24.93 20.44
N GLN A 523 5.67 24.62 20.25
CA GLN A 523 4.78 24.15 21.33
C GLN A 523 5.12 22.76 21.86
N LEU A 524 5.41 21.82 20.97
CA LEU A 524 5.75 20.46 21.37
C LEU A 524 7.13 20.41 22.02
N SER A 525 8.08 21.19 21.50
CA SER A 525 9.40 21.37 22.10
C SER A 525 9.28 21.89 23.54
N LYS A 526 8.42 22.91 23.74
CA LYS A 526 8.10 23.45 25.06
C LYS A 526 7.52 22.37 25.98
N THR A 527 6.54 21.61 25.50
CA THR A 527 5.91 20.53 26.29
C THR A 527 6.94 19.50 26.76
N ILE A 528 7.84 19.07 25.86
CA ILE A 528 8.90 18.11 26.18
C ILE A 528 9.88 18.69 27.20
N VAL A 529 10.34 19.93 26.98
CA VAL A 529 11.26 20.61 27.91
C VAL A 529 10.63 20.79 29.28
N GLY A 530 9.38 21.25 29.36
CA GLY A 530 8.67 21.44 30.62
C GLY A 530 8.47 20.13 31.38
N ALA A 531 8.13 19.04 30.69
CA ALA A 531 8.00 17.72 31.31
C ALA A 531 9.36 17.18 31.81
N ALA A 532 10.43 17.36 31.04
CA ALA A 532 11.78 16.97 31.44
C ALA A 532 12.32 17.82 32.60
N GLU A 533 12.03 19.12 32.63
CA GLU A 533 12.34 20.00 33.78
C GLU A 533 11.55 19.59 35.03
N GLY A 534 10.29 19.17 34.87
CA GLY A 534 9.52 18.60 35.98
C GLY A 534 10.17 17.34 36.54
N LEU A 535 10.65 16.45 35.66
CA LEU A 535 11.31 15.21 36.05
C LEU A 535 12.65 15.45 36.75
N ILE A 536 13.49 16.34 36.23
CA ILE A 536 14.82 16.59 36.83
C ILE A 536 14.69 17.22 38.23
N LEU A 537 13.62 17.95 38.51
CA LEU A 537 13.37 18.50 39.84
C LEU A 537 12.84 17.45 40.83
N GLN A 538 12.30 16.35 40.33
CA GLN A 538 11.94 15.15 41.10
C GLN A 538 13.12 14.16 41.21
N SER A 539 14.33 14.54 40.77
CA SER A 539 15.50 13.66 40.63
C SER A 539 15.90 12.89 41.88
N LYS A 540 15.61 13.40 43.08
CA LYS A 540 16.00 12.74 44.35
C LYS A 540 15.43 11.33 44.50
N ASP A 541 14.29 11.05 43.88
CA ASP A 541 13.60 9.76 43.96
C ASP A 541 13.71 8.93 42.66
N LEU A 542 14.42 9.45 41.65
CA LEU A 542 14.56 8.81 40.35
C LEU A 542 15.81 7.95 40.28
N ASP A 543 15.73 6.84 39.54
CA ASP A 543 16.91 6.03 39.23
C ASP A 543 18.01 6.91 38.56
N PRO A 544 19.28 6.83 38.99
CA PRO A 544 20.37 7.63 38.43
C PRO A 544 20.54 7.50 36.91
N THR A 545 20.16 6.36 36.34
CA THR A 545 20.17 6.12 34.90
C THR A 545 19.12 6.99 34.19
N ILE A 546 17.92 7.06 34.76
CA ILE A 546 16.82 7.89 34.25
C ILE A 546 17.18 9.37 34.38
N ASN A 547 17.70 9.78 35.53
CA ASN A 547 18.18 11.14 35.77
C ASN A 547 19.21 11.59 34.73
N GLY A 548 20.19 10.74 34.41
CA GLY A 548 21.16 11.02 33.36
C GLY A 548 20.54 11.18 31.98
N LEU A 549 19.51 10.40 31.63
CA LEU A 549 18.81 10.51 30.36
C LEU A 549 17.99 11.82 30.26
N VAL A 550 17.30 12.19 31.34
CA VAL A 550 16.58 13.47 31.43
C VAL A 550 17.55 14.63 31.25
N ALA A 551 18.71 14.58 31.91
CA ALA A 551 19.75 15.59 31.78
C ALA A 551 20.30 15.71 30.35
N GLN A 552 20.59 14.58 29.69
CA GLN A 552 21.04 14.56 28.30
C GLN A 552 19.99 15.16 27.36
N LEU A 553 18.71 14.82 27.56
CA LEU A 553 17.60 15.35 26.77
C LEU A 553 17.53 16.88 26.89
N LEU A 554 17.54 17.41 28.11
CA LEU A 554 17.47 18.85 28.38
C LEU A 554 18.66 19.61 27.77
N LEU A 555 19.87 19.08 27.92
CA LEU A 555 21.07 19.69 27.34
C LEU A 555 21.02 19.76 25.83
N ARG A 556 20.50 18.71 25.17
CA ARG A 556 20.34 18.71 23.72
C ARG A 556 19.34 19.76 23.25
N PHE A 557 18.14 19.81 23.85
CA PHE A 557 17.16 20.85 23.50
C PHE A 557 17.72 22.27 23.69
N ARG A 558 18.49 22.49 24.76
CA ARG A 558 19.15 23.79 25.01
C ARG A 558 20.23 24.11 23.99
N LYS A 559 20.99 23.12 23.50
CA LYS A 559 21.97 23.30 22.43
C LYS A 559 21.30 23.75 21.12
N ASP A 560 20.09 23.27 20.87
CA ASP A 560 19.27 23.65 19.71
C ASP A 560 18.57 25.01 19.87
N GLY A 561 18.94 25.80 20.89
CA GLY A 561 18.49 27.17 21.09
C GLY A 561 17.15 27.31 21.83
N MET A 562 16.59 26.20 22.35
CA MET A 562 15.43 26.27 23.23
C MET A 562 15.85 26.86 24.58
N ARG A 563 15.33 28.05 24.90
CA ARG A 563 15.44 28.61 26.25
C ARG A 563 14.57 27.80 27.21
N THR A 564 14.99 27.71 28.47
CA THR A 564 14.17 27.17 29.56
C THR A 564 12.81 27.85 29.57
N LEU A 565 11.77 27.08 29.87
CA LEU A 565 10.40 27.60 29.90
C LEU A 565 10.10 28.43 31.15
N ARG A 566 10.92 28.26 32.19
CA ARG A 566 10.74 28.92 33.48
C ARG A 566 11.18 30.37 33.43
N SER A 567 10.36 31.22 34.02
CA SER A 567 10.43 32.68 33.86
C SER A 567 11.39 33.37 34.83
N THR A 568 11.84 32.67 35.88
CA THR A 568 12.69 33.30 36.90
C THR A 568 14.13 32.81 36.84
N PRO A 569 15.13 33.68 37.04
CA PRO A 569 16.54 33.28 37.10
C PRO A 569 16.82 32.20 38.16
N GLY A 570 16.12 32.25 39.30
CA GLY A 570 16.27 31.27 40.38
C GLY A 570 15.85 29.85 39.98
N GLU A 571 14.76 29.72 39.20
CA GLU A 571 14.34 28.41 38.68
C GLU A 571 15.34 27.84 37.66
N CYS A 572 15.94 28.69 36.83
CA CYS A 572 16.99 28.27 35.91
C CYS A 572 18.20 27.70 36.67
N VAL A 573 18.64 28.37 37.74
CA VAL A 573 19.75 27.90 38.58
C VAL A 573 19.41 26.56 39.25
N ALA A 574 18.19 26.40 39.77
CA ALA A 574 17.75 25.16 40.41
C ALA A 574 17.72 23.97 39.42
N VAL A 575 17.26 24.20 38.19
CA VAL A 575 17.30 23.18 37.12
C VAL A 575 18.74 22.83 36.76
N ASP A 576 19.63 23.83 36.63
CA ASP A 576 21.04 23.60 36.28
C ASP A 576 21.79 22.82 37.36
N GLU A 577 21.52 23.11 38.64
CA GLU A 577 22.11 22.38 39.77
C GLU A 577 21.60 20.93 39.85
N SER A 578 20.29 20.73 39.63
CA SER A 578 19.69 19.39 39.58
C SER A 578 20.24 18.58 38.39
N LEU A 579 20.43 19.24 37.24
CA LEU A 579 20.96 18.62 36.03
C LEU A 579 22.44 18.24 36.20
N ARG A 580 23.23 19.09 36.85
CA ARG A 580 24.61 18.78 37.24
C ARG A 580 24.69 17.58 38.16
N SER A 581 23.87 17.54 39.22
CA SER A 581 23.82 16.41 40.16
C SER A 581 23.46 15.12 39.45
N ALA A 582 22.39 15.15 38.64
CA ALA A 582 21.92 14.01 37.87
C ALA A 582 22.98 13.46 36.90
N LEU A 583 23.74 14.33 36.22
CA LEU A 583 24.84 13.90 35.36
C LEU A 583 25.97 13.26 36.16
N HIS A 584 26.33 13.83 37.31
CA HIS A 584 27.36 13.29 38.17
C HIS A 584 26.99 11.88 38.68
N ASP A 585 25.77 11.72 39.20
CA ASP A 585 25.26 10.45 39.68
C ASP A 585 25.19 9.40 38.56
N HIS A 586 24.82 9.83 37.35
CA HIS A 586 24.83 8.97 36.17
C HIS A 586 26.24 8.49 35.80
N ILE A 587 27.24 9.39 35.82
CA ILE A 587 28.65 9.03 35.58
C ILE A 587 29.13 8.01 36.63
N VAL A 588 28.86 8.26 37.91
CA VAL A 588 29.26 7.37 39.01
C VAL A 588 28.60 6.00 38.88
N ALA A 589 27.28 5.95 38.62
CA ALA A 589 26.55 4.71 38.42
C ALA A 589 27.05 3.93 37.19
N ARG A 590 27.48 4.63 36.13
CA ARG A 590 28.05 4.00 34.94
C ARG A 590 29.45 3.44 35.19
N ARG A 591 30.33 4.17 35.89
CA ARG A 591 31.66 3.70 36.33
C ARG A 591 31.58 2.42 37.12
N ALA A 592 30.64 2.35 38.06
CA ALA A 592 30.43 1.16 38.88
C ALA A 592 30.02 -0.07 38.06
N ARG A 593 29.41 0.11 36.88
CA ARG A 593 28.91 -0.97 36.03
C ARG A 593 29.90 -1.44 34.97
N ASN A 594 30.66 -0.54 34.35
CA ASN A 594 31.35 -0.83 33.07
C ASN A 594 32.89 -0.96 33.13
N GLY A 595 33.55 -0.73 34.27
CA GLY A 595 35.01 -0.87 34.35
C GLY A 595 35.78 0.16 33.48
N GLN A 596 36.96 -0.20 32.97
CA GLN A 596 37.93 0.72 32.33
C GLN A 596 37.51 1.30 30.96
N ASP A 597 36.52 0.73 30.27
CA ASP A 597 36.02 1.22 28.96
C ASP A 597 35.05 2.42 29.09
N ALA A 598 35.31 3.35 30.03
CA ALA A 598 34.43 4.49 30.32
C ALA A 598 35.01 5.85 29.91
N GLU A 599 36.28 5.94 29.53
CA GLU A 599 37.00 7.22 29.41
C GLU A 599 36.44 8.14 28.31
N GLN A 600 36.02 7.62 27.16
CA GLN A 600 35.51 8.46 26.06
C GLN A 600 34.13 9.06 26.37
N GLN A 601 33.21 8.26 26.93
CA GLN A 601 31.90 8.75 27.35
C GLN A 601 31.98 9.62 28.59
N GLU A 602 32.92 9.37 29.51
CA GLU A 602 33.17 10.26 30.64
C GLU A 602 33.68 11.62 30.20
N SER A 603 34.53 11.67 29.18
CA SER A 603 34.96 12.94 28.59
C SER A 603 33.77 13.73 28.05
N TYR A 604 32.84 13.07 27.34
CA TYR A 604 31.62 13.70 26.85
C TYR A 604 30.69 14.17 27.99
N LEU A 605 30.41 13.31 28.97
CA LEU A 605 29.54 13.66 30.11
C LEU A 605 30.17 14.75 30.99
N SER A 606 31.50 14.73 31.18
CA SER A 606 32.23 15.79 31.89
C SER A 606 32.22 17.11 31.11
N SER A 607 32.28 17.05 29.78
CA SER A 607 32.08 18.25 28.94
C SER A 607 30.69 18.84 29.13
N LEU A 608 29.66 18.01 29.28
CA LEU A 608 28.29 18.48 29.55
C LEU A 608 28.16 19.12 30.94
N VAL A 609 28.81 18.55 31.97
CA VAL A 609 28.88 19.15 33.32
C VAL A 609 29.56 20.52 33.27
N THR A 610 30.70 20.63 32.57
CA THR A 610 31.41 21.91 32.37
C THR A 610 30.53 22.95 31.66
N GLU A 611 29.71 22.53 30.68
CA GLU A 611 28.74 23.42 30.01
C GLU A 611 27.68 23.94 30.98
N CYS A 612 27.20 23.11 31.91
CA CYS A 612 26.25 23.52 32.95
C CYS A 612 26.86 24.55 33.89
N ASP A 613 28.10 24.33 34.32
CA ASP A 613 28.82 25.25 35.21
C ASP A 613 29.05 26.61 34.57
N ALA A 614 29.51 26.64 33.32
CA ALA A 614 29.70 27.87 32.57
C ALA A 614 28.38 28.67 32.42
N ARG A 615 27.25 27.97 32.24
CA ARG A 615 25.93 28.60 32.16
C ARG A 615 25.45 29.15 33.49
N ARG A 616 25.56 28.38 34.57
CA ARG A 616 25.24 28.83 35.93
C ARG A 616 26.00 30.11 36.25
N ASP A 617 27.29 30.16 35.94
CA ASP A 617 28.11 31.36 36.13
C ASP A 617 27.64 32.54 35.30
N ALA A 618 27.22 32.31 34.05
CA ALA A 618 26.65 33.35 33.19
C ALA A 618 25.32 33.90 33.72
N VAL A 619 24.42 33.04 34.20
CA VAL A 619 23.14 33.44 34.81
C VAL A 619 23.40 34.22 36.09
N ASN A 620 24.26 33.73 36.99
CA ASN A 620 24.61 34.43 38.22
C ASN A 620 25.21 35.82 37.92
N LYS A 621 26.11 35.93 36.94
CA LYS A 621 26.66 37.23 36.49
C LYS A 621 25.60 38.17 35.92
N ALA A 622 24.54 37.64 35.31
CA ALA A 622 23.45 38.45 34.75
C ALA A 622 22.43 38.92 35.80
N VAL A 623 22.30 38.21 36.93
CA VAL A 623 21.39 38.55 38.04
C VAL A 623 22.01 39.59 38.98
N VAL A 624 23.32 39.50 39.23
CA VAL A 624 24.04 40.37 40.19
C VAL A 624 23.96 41.89 39.90
N PRO A 625 23.82 42.40 38.66
CA PRO A 625 23.70 43.85 38.42
C PRO A 625 22.29 44.43 38.64
N ALA A 626 21.25 43.61 38.83
CA ALA A 626 19.85 44.10 38.86
C ALA A 626 19.36 44.49 40.26
N GLU A 627 20.05 44.11 41.33
CA GLU A 627 19.65 44.41 42.72
C GLU A 627 20.38 45.62 43.34
N MET A 628 21.25 46.31 42.57
CA MET A 628 22.01 47.50 43.03
C MET A 628 21.55 48.83 42.38
N ASN A 629 20.37 48.89 41.77
CA ASN A 629 19.75 50.14 41.31
C ASN A 629 18.32 50.29 41.84
#